data_AF-A0A6P0SU87-F1
#
_entry.id   AF-A0A6P0SU87-F1
#
_cell.length_a   1.000
_cell.length_b   1.000
_cell.length_c   1.000
_cell.angle_alpha   90.00
_cell.angle_beta   90.00
_cell.angle_gamma   90.00
#
_symmetry.space_group_name_H-M   'P 1'
#
loop_
_entity.id
_entity.type
_entity.pdbx_description
1 polymer ?
#
loop_
_entity_poly.entity_id
_entity_poly.type
_entity_poly.pdbx_seq_one_letter_code
_entity_poly.pdbx_strand_id
1 'polypeptide(L)'
;DWWTPYQLPPELEALSPVPDTRFFRSDATGRTSGGLFSLDGIHPTTIGYGIVAQELITMMQQQAGVKFYRKDGRTERHDPVKINFQRLIALDTLIYDPPKSLSSSLKWLDWLDQNLQIF
;
A
#
# COMPACT_ATOMS: atom_id res chain seq x y z
N ASP A 1 -12.84 -22.61 12.51
CA ASP A 1 -12.62 -21.18 12.20
C ASP A 1 -11.31 -20.69 12.81
N TRP A 2 -10.19 -20.91 12.13
CA TRP A 2 -8.86 -20.52 12.63
C TRP A 2 -8.36 -19.19 12.05
N TRP A 3 -9.08 -18.62 11.08
CA TRP A 3 -8.69 -17.39 10.38
C TRP A 3 -9.91 -16.66 9.84
N THR A 4 -9.86 -15.32 9.86
CA THR A 4 -10.83 -14.43 9.23
C THR A 4 -10.08 -13.48 8.29
N PRO A 5 -10.57 -13.21 7.07
CA PRO A 5 -9.97 -12.23 6.18
C PRO A 5 -9.83 -10.87 6.86
N TYR A 6 -8.69 -10.22 6.65
CA TYR A 6 -8.53 -8.83 7.03
C TYR A 6 -9.53 -7.97 6.27
N GLN A 7 -10.31 -7.16 6.98
CA GLN A 7 -11.25 -6.22 6.37
C GLN A 7 -10.47 -5.01 5.88
N LEU A 8 -10.50 -4.78 4.58
CA LEU A 8 -9.77 -3.67 3.99
C LEU A 8 -10.50 -2.35 4.28
N PRO A 9 -9.78 -1.22 4.34
CA PRO A 9 -10.42 0.10 4.31
C PRO A 9 -11.40 0.19 3.12
N PRO A 10 -12.59 0.82 3.29
CA PRO A 10 -13.61 0.89 2.23
C PRO A 10 -13.08 1.45 0.91
N GLU A 11 -12.12 2.37 0.97
CA GLU A 11 -11.43 2.93 -0.18
C GLU A 11 -10.69 1.88 -1.02
N LEU A 12 -10.06 0.91 -0.35
CA LEU A 12 -9.30 -0.15 -1.01
C LEU A 12 -10.24 -1.26 -1.48
N GLU A 13 -11.32 -1.55 -0.74
CA GLU A 13 -12.37 -2.48 -1.17
C GLU A 13 -13.10 -2.01 -2.43
N ALA A 14 -13.22 -0.69 -2.62
CA ALA A 14 -13.86 -0.11 -3.80
C ALA A 14 -13.00 -0.19 -5.08
N LEU A 15 -11.72 -0.58 -4.99
CA LEU A 15 -10.86 -0.74 -6.15
C LEU A 15 -11.23 -2.00 -6.95
N SER A 16 -11.07 -1.95 -8.27
CA SER A 16 -11.29 -3.08 -9.16
C SER A 16 -10.02 -3.40 -9.96
N PRO A 17 -9.42 -4.60 -9.81
CA PRO A 17 -9.78 -5.64 -8.83
C PRO A 17 -9.46 -5.22 -7.39
N VAL A 18 -10.08 -5.85 -6.38
CA VAL A 18 -9.70 -5.57 -4.97
C VAL A 18 -8.23 -5.97 -4.74
N PRO A 19 -7.38 -5.13 -4.13
CA PRO A 19 -6.00 -5.48 -3.84
C PRO A 19 -5.89 -6.65 -2.87
N ASP A 20 -4.89 -7.50 -3.10
CA ASP A 20 -4.55 -8.60 -2.21
C ASP A 20 -3.03 -8.83 -2.17
N THR A 21 -2.62 -9.86 -1.44
CA THR A 21 -1.23 -10.21 -1.18
C THR A 21 -0.59 -11.08 -2.27
N ARG A 22 -1.30 -11.41 -3.36
CA ARG A 22 -0.70 -12.12 -4.50
C ARG A 22 0.29 -11.20 -5.22
N PHE A 23 1.16 -11.79 -6.02
CA PHE A 23 2.05 -11.03 -6.88
C PHE A 23 1.28 -10.04 -7.76
N PHE A 24 1.85 -8.84 -7.90
CA PHE A 24 1.30 -7.82 -8.78
C PHE A 24 1.27 -8.34 -10.22
N ARG A 25 0.10 -8.26 -10.85
CA ARG A 25 -0.07 -8.59 -12.27
C ARG A 25 -0.84 -7.47 -12.95
N SER A 26 -0.45 -7.18 -14.18
CA SER A 26 -1.12 -6.23 -15.04
C SER A 26 -1.06 -6.64 -16.51
N ASP A 27 -2.01 -6.13 -17.29
CA ASP A 27 -2.03 -6.22 -18.74
C ASP A 27 -2.44 -4.88 -19.36
N ALA A 28 -2.77 -4.88 -20.66
CA ALA A 28 -3.14 -3.67 -21.39
C ALA A 28 -4.36 -2.93 -20.81
N THR A 29 -5.17 -3.59 -19.99
CA THR A 29 -6.35 -3.05 -19.32
C THR A 29 -6.07 -2.52 -17.91
N GLY A 30 -4.86 -2.73 -17.40
CA GLY A 30 -4.42 -2.27 -16.08
C GLY A 30 -4.08 -3.43 -15.13
N ARG A 31 -4.20 -3.20 -13.82
CA ARG A 31 -3.93 -4.21 -12.78
C ARG A 31 -5.00 -5.31 -12.84
N THR A 32 -4.56 -6.57 -12.79
CA THR A 32 -5.43 -7.75 -12.82
C THR A 32 -5.36 -8.58 -11.53
N SER A 33 -4.32 -8.40 -10.70
CA SER A 33 -4.17 -9.10 -9.40
C SER A 33 -3.11 -8.42 -8.53
N GLY A 34 -3.10 -8.73 -7.23
CA GLY A 34 -2.10 -8.23 -6.28
C GLY A 34 -2.29 -6.75 -5.97
N GLY A 35 -1.23 -6.06 -5.56
CA GLY A 35 -1.25 -4.61 -5.31
C GLY A 35 -1.11 -4.20 -3.84
N LEU A 36 -1.10 -5.15 -2.90
CA LEU A 36 -0.62 -4.85 -1.54
C LEU A 36 0.91 -4.92 -1.43
N PHE A 37 1.54 -5.73 -2.27
CA PHE A 37 3.00 -5.79 -2.46
C PHE A 37 3.38 -5.26 -3.85
N SER A 38 4.58 -4.69 -3.93
CA SER A 38 5.16 -4.06 -5.10
C SER A 38 5.56 -5.10 -6.16
N LEU A 39 6.20 -4.66 -7.24
CA LEU A 39 6.63 -5.52 -8.35
C LEU A 39 7.63 -6.61 -7.94
N ASP A 40 8.43 -6.37 -6.89
CA ASP A 40 9.37 -7.36 -6.35
C ASP A 40 8.69 -8.42 -5.47
N GLY A 41 7.42 -8.22 -5.09
CA GLY A 41 6.66 -9.11 -4.22
C GLY A 41 7.13 -9.14 -2.76
N ILE A 42 8.05 -8.27 -2.35
CA ILE A 42 8.62 -8.21 -0.99
C ILE A 42 8.20 -6.91 -0.31
N HIS A 43 8.40 -5.77 -0.99
CA HIS A 43 8.08 -4.47 -0.41
C HIS A 43 6.58 -4.19 -0.54
N PRO A 44 5.90 -3.71 0.51
CA PRO A 44 4.54 -3.21 0.39
C PRO A 44 4.45 -2.05 -0.62
N THR A 45 3.30 -1.92 -1.28
CA THR A 45 2.97 -0.71 -2.03
C THR A 45 2.68 0.46 -1.08
N THR A 46 2.43 1.66 -1.61
CA THR A 46 2.11 2.81 -0.75
C THR A 46 0.80 2.56 0.01
N ILE A 47 -0.20 1.93 -0.62
CA ILE A 47 -1.43 1.51 0.07
C ILE A 47 -1.16 0.38 1.08
N GLY A 48 -0.23 -0.54 0.78
CA GLY A 48 0.17 -1.62 1.68
C GLY A 48 0.83 -1.09 2.96
N TYR A 49 1.77 -0.15 2.84
CA TYR A 49 2.33 0.57 3.99
C TYR A 49 1.25 1.34 4.76
N GLY A 50 0.26 1.90 4.05
CA GLY A 50 -0.89 2.55 4.65
C GLY A 50 -1.68 1.63 5.58
N ILE A 51 -1.94 0.38 5.19
CA ILE A 51 -2.64 -0.60 6.04
C ILE A 51 -1.84 -0.87 7.32
N VAL A 52 -0.55 -1.20 7.19
CA VAL A 52 0.31 -1.50 8.35
C VAL A 52 0.39 -0.31 9.29
N ALA A 53 0.54 0.90 8.74
CA ALA A 53 0.58 2.12 9.55
C ALA A 53 -0.75 2.38 10.28
N GLN A 54 -1.90 2.12 9.67
CA GLN A 54 -3.21 2.28 10.32
C GLN A 54 -3.36 1.32 11.50
N GLU A 55 -2.98 0.06 11.34
CA GLU A 55 -3.04 -0.93 12.40
C GLU A 55 -2.08 -0.60 13.55
N LEU A 56 -0.85 -0.18 13.22
CA LEU A 56 0.12 0.24 14.23
C LEU A 56 -0.39 1.45 15.03
N ILE A 57 -0.94 2.46 14.36
CA ILE A 57 -1.55 3.63 15.01
C ILE A 57 -2.70 3.20 15.93
N THR A 58 -3.55 2.28 15.46
CA THR A 58 -4.69 1.77 16.23
C THR A 58 -4.22 1.06 17.50
N MET A 59 -3.21 0.20 17.40
CA MET A 59 -2.59 -0.47 18.54
C MET A 59 -1.96 0.54 19.51
N MET A 60 -1.22 1.53 19.00
CA MET A 60 -0.61 2.57 19.82
C MET A 60 -1.67 3.36 20.62
N GLN A 61 -2.77 3.77 19.99
CA GLN A 61 -3.84 4.52 20.67
C GLN A 61 -4.62 3.65 21.65
N GLN A 62 -5.07 2.46 21.22
CA GLN A 62 -6.07 1.68 21.96
C GLN A 62 -5.43 0.74 23.00
N GLN A 63 -4.28 0.14 22.69
CA GLN A 63 -3.65 -0.86 23.54
C GLN A 63 -2.54 -0.25 24.41
N ALA A 64 -1.78 0.70 23.86
CA ALA A 64 -0.65 1.32 24.56
C ALA A 64 -0.95 2.72 25.14
N GLY A 65 -2.13 3.29 24.87
CA GLY A 65 -2.53 4.61 25.40
C GLY A 65 -1.69 5.78 24.88
N VAL A 66 -1.04 5.63 23.72
CA VAL A 66 -0.19 6.67 23.13
C VAL A 66 -1.03 7.85 22.69
N LYS A 67 -0.66 9.04 23.16
CA LYS A 67 -1.28 10.30 22.79
C LYS A 67 -0.70 10.83 21.48
N PHE A 68 -1.57 11.15 20.55
CA PHE A 68 -1.20 11.84 19.32
C PHE A 68 -1.55 13.32 19.43
N TYR A 69 -0.71 14.17 18.84
CA TYR A 69 -0.90 15.62 18.87
C TYR A 69 -1.17 16.17 17.47
N ARG A 70 -1.79 17.34 17.40
CA ARG A 70 -1.93 18.10 16.15
C ARG A 70 -0.56 18.63 15.70
N LYS A 71 -0.52 19.28 14.54
CA LYS A 71 0.71 19.87 13.96
C LYS A 71 1.41 20.87 14.88
N ASP A 72 0.69 21.45 15.84
CA ASP A 72 1.23 22.36 16.85
C ASP A 72 2.04 21.66 17.95
N GLY A 73 2.03 20.32 17.99
CA GLY A 73 2.72 19.50 18.99
C GLY A 73 2.18 19.65 20.42
N ARG A 74 1.06 20.35 20.61
CA ARG A 74 0.51 20.70 21.94
C ARG A 74 -0.92 20.24 22.12
N THR A 75 -1.74 20.37 21.08
CA THR A 75 -3.15 20.00 21.16
C THR A 75 -3.30 18.50 20.95
N GLU A 76 -3.71 17.78 22.00
CA GLU A 76 -4.00 16.33 21.93
C GLU A 76 -5.14 16.05 20.93
N ARG A 77 -5.01 14.96 20.19
CA ARG A 77 -6.05 14.43 19.30
C ARG A 77 -6.87 13.39 20.06
N HIS A 78 -8.15 13.67 20.23
CA HIS A 78 -9.11 12.73 20.83
C HIS A 78 -9.83 11.85 19.79
N ASP A 79 -9.91 12.32 18.54
CA ASP A 79 -10.46 11.51 17.45
C ASP A 79 -9.47 10.42 17.01
N PRO A 80 -9.95 9.27 16.50
CA PRO A 80 -9.11 8.24 15.91
C PRO A 80 -8.19 8.83 14.83
N VAL A 81 -6.90 8.51 14.90
CA VAL A 81 -5.94 8.93 13.87
C VAL A 81 -6.12 8.01 12.67
N LYS A 82 -6.76 8.54 11.63
CA LYS A 82 -7.03 7.82 10.38
C LYS A 82 -6.07 8.22 9.26
N ILE A 83 -5.59 7.23 8.53
CA ILE A 83 -4.87 7.40 7.27
C ILE A 83 -5.87 7.76 6.17
N ASN A 84 -5.47 8.69 5.30
CA ASN A 84 -6.27 9.08 4.15
C ASN A 84 -5.90 8.16 2.96
N PHE A 85 -6.66 7.08 2.80
CA PHE A 85 -6.40 6.09 1.76
C PHE A 85 -6.67 6.62 0.34
N GLN A 86 -7.62 7.55 0.14
CA GLN A 86 -7.80 8.19 -1.17
C GLN A 86 -6.53 8.90 -1.63
N ARG A 87 -5.86 9.60 -0.71
CA ARG A 87 -4.58 10.24 -1.00
C ARG A 87 -3.49 9.22 -1.28
N LEU A 88 -3.42 8.13 -0.51
CA LEU A 88 -2.42 7.09 -0.75
C LEU A 88 -2.62 6.41 -2.10
N ILE A 89 -3.86 6.08 -2.47
CA ILE A 89 -4.20 5.55 -3.80
C ILE A 89 -3.68 6.48 -4.88
N ALA A 90 -3.96 7.79 -4.79
CA ALA A 90 -3.50 8.77 -5.79
C ALA A 90 -1.97 8.91 -5.90
N LEU A 91 -1.23 8.54 -4.85
CA LEU A 91 0.24 8.56 -4.83
C LEU A 91 0.86 7.20 -5.20
N ASP A 92 0.06 6.14 -5.19
CA ASP A 92 0.51 4.79 -5.48
C ASP A 92 0.39 4.51 -6.97
N THR A 93 1.48 4.73 -7.71
CA THR A 93 1.49 4.58 -9.17
C THR A 93 1.17 3.16 -9.63
N LEU A 94 1.48 2.12 -8.84
CA LEU A 94 1.11 0.74 -9.18
C LEU A 94 -0.40 0.50 -9.10
N ILE A 95 -1.11 1.32 -8.34
CA ILE A 95 -2.55 1.22 -8.16
C ILE A 95 -3.30 2.21 -9.05
N TYR A 96 -2.84 3.47 -9.09
CA TYR A 96 -3.49 4.56 -9.81
C TYR A 96 -3.22 4.53 -11.32
N ASP A 97 -2.00 4.20 -11.75
CA ASP A 97 -1.60 4.11 -13.16
C ASP A 97 -0.74 2.86 -13.40
N PRO A 98 -1.35 1.67 -13.31
CA PRO A 98 -0.61 0.41 -13.36
C PRO A 98 0.12 0.25 -14.71
N PRO A 99 1.37 -0.26 -14.71
CA PRO A 99 2.13 -0.45 -15.93
C PRO A 99 1.40 -1.42 -16.88
N LYS A 100 1.15 -1.00 -18.12
CA LYS A 100 0.36 -1.74 -19.13
C LYS A 100 1.01 -3.04 -19.62
N SER A 101 2.32 -3.22 -19.42
CA SER A 101 2.96 -4.53 -19.46
C SER A 101 4.16 -4.60 -18.53
N LEU A 102 4.13 -5.54 -17.58
CA LEU A 102 5.26 -5.81 -16.68
C LEU A 102 6.52 -6.20 -17.44
N SER A 103 6.38 -6.76 -18.65
CA SER A 103 7.49 -7.14 -19.53
C SER A 103 8.38 -5.96 -19.94
N SER A 104 7.83 -4.75 -20.08
CA SER A 104 8.64 -3.55 -20.38
C SER A 104 9.34 -2.99 -19.14
N SER A 105 8.70 -3.06 -17.97
CA SER A 105 9.28 -2.58 -16.70
C SER A 105 10.36 -3.51 -16.16
N LEU A 106 10.20 -4.83 -16.33
CA LEU A 106 11.23 -5.81 -15.99
C LEU A 106 12.46 -5.68 -16.90
N LYS A 107 12.28 -5.38 -18.19
CA LYS A 107 13.42 -5.04 -19.08
C LYS A 107 14.18 -3.80 -18.65
N TRP A 108 13.48 -2.83 -18.05
CA TRP A 108 14.12 -1.62 -17.52
C TRP A 108 14.89 -1.91 -16.21
N LEU A 109 14.37 -2.78 -15.34
CA LEU A 109 15.09 -3.26 -14.16
C LEU A 109 16.32 -4.11 -14.55
N ASP A 110 16.18 -5.02 -15.52
CA ASP A 110 17.31 -5.76 -16.09
C ASP A 110 18.36 -4.83 -16.72
N TRP A 111 17.94 -3.75 -17.38
CA TRP A 111 18.85 -2.75 -17.95
C TRP A 111 19.58 -1.96 -16.85
N LEU A 112 18.91 -1.58 -15.77
CA LEU A 112 19.52 -0.88 -14.65
C LEU A 112 20.55 -1.76 -13.94
N ASP A 113 20.22 -3.03 -13.70
CA ASP A 113 21.14 -4.01 -13.10
C ASP A 113 22.40 -4.19 -13.98
N GLN A 114 22.20 -4.39 -15.29
CA GLN A 114 23.30 -4.57 -16.25
C GLN A 114 24.22 -3.34 -16.39
N ASN A 115 23.70 -2.12 -16.24
CA ASN A 115 24.49 -0.90 -16.49
C ASN A 115 25.05 -0.24 -15.23
N LEU A 116 24.47 -0.51 -14.06
CA LEU A 116 24.86 0.16 -12.81
C LEU A 116 25.47 -0.77 -11.76
N GLN A 117 25.53 -2.10 -12.00
CA GLN A 117 26.13 -3.09 -11.09
C GLN A 117 25.75 -2.86 -9.62
N ILE A 118 24.45 -2.69 -9.36
CA ILE A 118 23.96 -2.32 -8.03
C ILE A 118 23.81 -3.58 -7.14
N PHE A 119 24.03 -4.77 -7.70
CA PHE A 119 24.21 -6.04 -6.99
C PHE A 119 25.50 -6.75 -7.41
#